data_AF-A0A7S3Q1F8-F1
#
_entry.id   AF-A0A7S3Q1F8-F1
#
_cell.length_a   1.000
_cell.length_b   1.000
_cell.length_c   1.000
_cell.angle_alpha   90.00
_cell.angle_beta   90.00
_cell.angle_gamma   90.00
#
_symmetry.space_group_name_H-M   'P 1'
#
loop_
_entity.id
_entity.type
_entity.pdbx_description
1 polymer ?
#
loop_
_entity_poly.entity_id
_entity_poly.type
_entity_poly.pdbx_seq_one_letter_code
_entity_poly.pdbx_strand_id
1 'polypeptide(L)'
;KGLQMILRVIQFALVFVGQVDFSDGFSAATSSNNSSPKTIAVVGGGVGGLATAARIASSNDLPPSTKIILLEKNSKDMVGGRCGSFNVDIDGKGTFRHERGPSLLLLKDVYLDLFKECGGRDSKDFGLEIDQCKPAYQCVFEDGESIMLGFPANDEKELQAMEKKTRDQMNSLEPQGAEKWDDYMKSTAAFLDCGLPNFIEERLAIAPFPSFINEAVKGNFKSWPLKPHSSVLDETFESDKMRALASFQNLYVGLEPYANENQIAGGVIRKTAPAVFGLLAAIELHPTNKRAGVFAPIGGFQSVSKAFEGLANDCGVEIQYGKTVTSIQEDGVWCTDTDSDGERTVFVPTDITVCNADLPFATETLIKNGMSNEADKSSQRYDWNDKFDFSSGLIAFHW
;
A
#
# COMPACT_ATOMS: atom_id res chain seq x y z
N LYS A 1 6.59 28.38 17.01
CA LYS A 1 6.43 27.21 17.90
C LYS A 1 5.26 26.29 17.48
N GLY A 2 4.06 26.80 17.17
CA GLY A 2 2.95 25.97 16.63
C GLY A 2 3.21 25.36 15.23
N LEU A 3 3.86 26.09 14.33
CA LEU A 3 4.20 25.62 12.98
C LEU A 3 5.24 24.46 12.97
N GLN A 4 6.17 24.46 13.93
CA GLN A 4 7.14 23.37 14.11
C GLN A 4 6.50 22.10 14.71
N MET A 5 5.39 22.23 15.44
CA MET A 5 4.64 21.09 15.96
C MET A 5 3.83 20.41 14.84
N ILE A 6 3.24 21.21 13.95
CA ILE A 6 2.56 20.72 12.73
C ILE A 6 3.54 19.98 11.82
N LEU A 7 4.73 20.53 11.59
CA LEU A 7 5.78 19.87 10.81
C LEU A 7 6.24 18.55 11.44
N ARG A 8 6.28 18.43 12.78
CA ARG A 8 6.65 17.18 13.48
C ARG A 8 5.57 16.11 13.51
N VAL A 9 4.29 16.50 13.53
CA VAL A 9 3.16 15.55 13.39
C VAL A 9 3.11 15.01 11.96
N ILE A 10 3.39 15.87 10.97
CA ILE A 10 3.57 15.48 9.57
C ILE A 10 4.80 14.55 9.42
N GLN A 11 5.89 14.82 10.13
CA GLN A 11 7.09 13.95 10.19
C GLN A 11 6.86 12.61 10.89
N PHE A 12 5.81 12.48 11.71
CA PHE A 12 5.45 11.22 12.35
C PHE A 12 4.63 10.31 11.41
N ALA A 13 3.85 10.90 10.49
CA ALA A 13 3.21 10.16 9.39
C ALA A 13 4.21 9.69 8.32
N LEU A 14 5.38 10.32 8.26
CA LEU A 14 6.48 10.05 7.31
C LEU A 14 7.27 8.74 7.59
N VAL A 15 7.06 8.05 8.71
CA VAL A 15 7.88 6.88 9.08
C VAL A 15 7.55 5.60 8.29
N PHE A 16 6.47 5.59 7.49
CA PHE A 16 6.05 4.38 6.74
C PHE A 16 6.40 4.35 5.25
N VAL A 17 6.99 5.41 4.70
CA VAL A 17 7.42 5.43 3.30
C VAL A 17 8.72 6.22 3.22
N GLY A 18 9.84 5.52 3.41
CA GLY A 18 11.16 6.06 3.13
C GLY A 18 11.88 5.07 2.23
N GLN A 19 12.25 5.51 1.03
CA GLN A 19 13.42 4.94 0.39
C GLN A 19 14.63 5.19 1.30
N VAL A 20 15.50 4.20 1.37
CA VAL A 20 16.82 4.33 1.97
C VAL A 20 17.60 5.31 1.09
N ASP A 21 17.77 6.53 1.58
CA ASP A 21 18.61 7.55 0.95
C ASP A 21 20.08 7.12 1.13
N PHE A 22 20.74 6.73 0.05
CA PHE A 22 22.16 6.30 0.07
C PHE A 22 23.13 7.49 0.09
N SER A 23 22.66 8.73 0.29
CA SER A 23 23.48 9.94 0.11
C SER A 23 24.29 10.37 1.34
N ASP A 24 24.01 9.88 2.55
CA ASP A 24 24.73 10.30 3.76
C ASP A 24 25.53 9.16 4.38
N GLY A 25 26.84 9.12 4.08
CA GLY A 25 27.81 8.38 4.88
C GLY A 25 28.75 7.42 4.16
N PHE A 26 28.98 7.57 2.84
CA PHE A 26 30.19 6.98 2.24
C PHE A 26 31.41 7.78 2.72
N SER A 27 31.99 7.38 3.85
CA SER A 27 33.40 7.67 4.11
C SER A 27 34.17 7.02 2.99
N ALA A 28 34.69 7.84 2.08
CA ALA A 28 35.51 7.41 0.97
C ALA A 28 36.79 6.76 1.51
N ALA A 29 36.73 5.43 1.71
CA ALA A 29 37.89 4.59 1.71
C ALA A 29 38.47 4.68 0.29
N THR A 30 39.52 5.48 0.17
CA THR A 30 40.30 5.60 -1.05
C THR A 30 40.81 4.23 -1.49
N SER A 31 40.74 4.01 -2.81
CA SER A 31 41.40 2.97 -3.61
C SER A 31 40.80 1.55 -3.60
N SER A 32 39.93 1.27 -4.58
CA SER A 32 40.29 0.36 -5.70
C SER A 32 39.21 0.38 -6.79
N ASN A 33 39.65 0.60 -8.04
CA ASN A 33 38.90 0.25 -9.24
C ASN A 33 38.81 -1.28 -9.32
N ASN A 34 37.87 -1.89 -8.59
CA ASN A 34 37.57 -3.31 -8.76
C ASN A 34 36.15 -3.45 -9.30
N SER A 35 36.08 -3.70 -10.61
CA SER A 35 34.90 -4.15 -11.34
C SER A 35 34.57 -5.62 -11.01
N SER A 36 34.58 -5.99 -9.73
CA SER A 36 34.12 -7.32 -9.33
C SER A 36 32.60 -7.39 -9.53
N PRO A 37 32.07 -8.50 -10.08
CA PRO A 37 30.63 -8.71 -10.15
C PRO A 37 30.02 -8.51 -8.77
N LYS A 38 29.04 -7.61 -8.65
CA LYS A 38 28.28 -7.44 -7.42
C LYS A 38 27.13 -8.43 -7.39
N THR A 39 26.77 -8.94 -6.22
CA THR A 39 25.56 -9.74 -6.01
C THR A 39 24.63 -9.01 -5.05
N ILE A 40 23.39 -8.77 -5.48
CA ILE A 40 22.34 -8.17 -4.66
C ILE A 40 21.27 -9.21 -4.41
N ALA A 41 20.97 -9.51 -3.14
CA ALA A 41 19.86 -10.35 -2.76
C ALA A 41 18.63 -9.52 -2.37
N VAL A 42 17.46 -9.95 -2.85
CA VAL A 42 16.16 -9.47 -2.40
C VAL A 42 15.47 -10.61 -1.65
N VAL A 43 15.19 -10.40 -0.36
CA VAL A 43 14.57 -11.41 0.52
C VAL A 43 13.06 -11.22 0.52
N GLY A 44 12.33 -12.18 -0.08
CA GLY A 44 10.87 -12.23 -0.13
C GLY A 44 10.29 -11.78 -1.47
N GLY A 45 9.65 -12.70 -2.19
CA GLY A 45 8.96 -12.51 -3.48
C GLY A 45 7.54 -12.00 -3.36
N GLY A 46 7.28 -11.11 -2.39
CA GLY A 46 6.07 -10.28 -2.38
C GLY A 46 6.10 -9.24 -3.52
N VAL A 47 4.96 -8.59 -3.80
CA VAL A 47 4.88 -7.54 -4.83
C VAL A 47 5.94 -6.43 -4.67
N GLY A 48 6.26 -6.04 -3.43
CA GLY A 48 7.33 -5.07 -3.13
C GLY A 48 8.73 -5.58 -3.49
N GLY A 49 9.05 -6.83 -3.13
CA GLY A 49 10.32 -7.46 -3.47
C GLY A 49 10.50 -7.71 -4.97
N LEU A 50 9.44 -8.19 -5.66
CA LEU A 50 9.45 -8.38 -7.11
C LEU A 50 9.67 -7.05 -7.85
N ALA A 51 8.91 -6.01 -7.47
CA ALA A 51 9.06 -4.67 -8.06
C ALA A 51 10.45 -4.08 -7.80
N THR A 52 10.96 -4.23 -6.57
CA THR A 52 12.31 -3.75 -6.22
C THR A 52 13.39 -4.47 -7.00
N ALA A 53 13.32 -5.80 -7.10
CA ALA A 53 14.28 -6.58 -7.87
C ALA A 53 14.27 -6.19 -9.37
N ALA A 54 13.09 -6.02 -9.96
CA ALA A 54 12.95 -5.58 -11.35
C ALA A 54 13.56 -4.18 -11.59
N ARG A 55 13.33 -3.23 -10.68
CA ARG A 55 13.91 -1.88 -10.75
C ARG A 55 15.42 -1.88 -10.63
N ILE A 56 15.96 -2.63 -9.66
CA ILE A 56 17.40 -2.76 -9.47
C ILE A 56 18.04 -3.39 -10.71
N ALA A 57 17.44 -4.45 -11.25
CA ALA A 57 17.94 -5.13 -12.45
C ALA A 57 17.84 -4.26 -13.73
N SER A 58 16.87 -3.34 -13.80
CA SER A 58 16.71 -2.41 -14.91
C SER A 58 17.52 -1.11 -14.76
N SER A 59 18.19 -0.88 -13.63
CA SER A 59 18.96 0.33 -13.39
C SER A 59 20.24 0.36 -14.23
N ASN A 60 20.57 1.53 -14.76
CA ASN A 60 21.84 1.77 -15.46
C ASN A 60 22.97 2.19 -14.50
N ASP A 61 22.71 2.31 -13.20
CA ASP A 61 23.67 2.80 -12.21
C ASP A 61 24.58 1.69 -11.67
N LEU A 62 24.21 0.42 -11.92
CA LEU A 62 24.96 -0.75 -11.47
C LEU A 62 25.84 -1.31 -12.60
N PRO A 63 26.99 -1.93 -12.28
CA PRO A 63 27.79 -2.65 -13.26
C PRO A 63 26.93 -3.69 -14.01
N PRO A 64 27.05 -3.84 -15.34
CA PRO A 64 26.29 -4.83 -16.10
C PRO A 64 26.50 -6.28 -15.67
N SER A 65 27.60 -6.56 -14.95
CA SER A 65 27.90 -7.86 -14.35
C SER A 65 27.21 -8.09 -12.99
N THR A 66 26.38 -7.16 -12.53
CA THR A 66 25.68 -7.28 -11.24
C THR A 66 24.62 -8.37 -11.33
N LYS A 67 24.72 -9.34 -10.43
CA LYS A 67 23.76 -10.44 -10.29
C LYS A 67 22.67 -10.06 -9.29
N ILE A 68 21.41 -10.15 -9.70
CA ILE A 68 20.26 -9.92 -8.82
C ILE A 68 19.61 -11.26 -8.51
N ILE A 69 19.51 -11.61 -7.24
CA ILE A 69 18.90 -12.86 -6.77
C ILE A 69 17.70 -12.50 -5.90
N LEU A 70 16.53 -13.09 -6.17
CA LEU A 70 15.38 -13.00 -5.28
C LEU A 70 15.19 -14.34 -4.58
N LEU A 71 15.13 -14.34 -3.25
CA LEU A 71 14.93 -15.53 -2.43
C LEU A 71 13.48 -15.54 -1.91
N GLU A 72 12.68 -16.51 -2.35
CA GLU A 72 11.30 -16.70 -1.94
C GLU A 72 11.14 -18.02 -1.18
N LYS A 73 10.54 -17.96 0.02
CA LYS A 73 10.37 -19.14 0.89
C LYS A 73 9.30 -20.10 0.36
N ASN A 74 8.29 -19.59 -0.33
CA ASN A 74 7.20 -20.37 -0.88
C ASN A 74 7.60 -20.97 -2.23
N SER A 75 6.78 -21.90 -2.72
CA SER A 75 6.90 -22.45 -4.06
C SER A 75 6.56 -21.42 -5.14
N LYS A 76 6.93 -21.72 -6.40
CA LYS A 76 6.70 -20.83 -7.54
C LYS A 76 5.23 -20.45 -7.75
N ASP A 77 4.32 -21.40 -7.57
CA ASP A 77 2.86 -21.18 -7.65
C ASP A 77 2.32 -20.24 -6.56
N MET A 78 3.11 -19.99 -5.52
CA MET A 78 2.75 -19.22 -4.34
C MET A 78 3.51 -17.88 -4.21
N VAL A 79 4.25 -17.47 -5.24
CA VAL A 79 4.91 -16.16 -5.30
C VAL A 79 3.87 -15.02 -5.25
N GLY A 80 4.26 -13.84 -4.76
CA GLY A 80 3.39 -12.68 -4.58
C GLY A 80 3.13 -12.32 -3.11
N GLY A 81 3.55 -13.18 -2.18
CA GLY A 81 3.40 -12.94 -0.74
C GLY A 81 1.94 -12.80 -0.33
N ARG A 82 1.56 -11.64 0.25
CA ARG A 82 0.17 -11.33 0.61
C ARG A 82 -0.74 -11.18 -0.63
N CYS A 83 -0.18 -10.87 -1.80
CA CYS A 83 -0.88 -10.84 -3.09
C CYS A 83 -0.91 -12.24 -3.74
N GLY A 84 -1.36 -13.22 -2.96
CA GLY A 84 -1.45 -14.62 -3.37
C GLY A 84 -2.90 -15.06 -3.57
N SER A 85 -3.09 -16.18 -4.28
CA SER A 85 -4.40 -16.80 -4.46
C SER A 85 -4.31 -18.31 -4.24
N PHE A 86 -5.44 -18.95 -3.99
CA PHE A 86 -5.57 -20.41 -3.91
C PHE A 86 -6.90 -20.86 -4.48
N ASN A 87 -6.94 -22.09 -4.97
CA ASN A 87 -8.15 -22.70 -5.50
C ASN A 87 -8.77 -23.64 -4.47
N VAL A 88 -10.10 -23.64 -4.41
CA VAL A 88 -10.91 -24.56 -3.61
C VAL A 88 -11.80 -25.35 -4.56
N ASP A 89 -11.57 -26.65 -4.64
CA ASP A 89 -12.42 -27.56 -5.41
C ASP A 89 -13.60 -28.01 -4.56
N ILE A 90 -14.81 -27.75 -5.05
CA ILE A 90 -16.05 -28.18 -4.41
C ILE A 90 -16.71 -29.23 -5.31
N ASP A 91 -16.86 -30.44 -4.78
CA ASP A 91 -17.45 -31.56 -5.50
C ASP A 91 -18.85 -31.22 -6.04
N GLY A 92 -19.09 -31.55 -7.30
CA GLY A 92 -20.30 -31.20 -8.04
C GLY A 92 -20.53 -29.70 -8.32
N LYS A 93 -19.63 -28.79 -7.88
CA LYS A 93 -19.78 -27.33 -8.08
C LYS A 93 -18.61 -26.68 -8.82
N GLY A 94 -17.45 -27.32 -8.87
CA GLY A 94 -16.27 -26.85 -9.60
C GLY A 94 -15.24 -26.15 -8.71
N THR A 95 -14.30 -25.46 -9.35
CA THR A 95 -13.14 -24.81 -8.72
C THR A 95 -13.40 -23.32 -8.49
N PHE A 96 -13.18 -22.86 -7.26
CA PHE A 96 -13.32 -21.44 -6.86
C PHE A 96 -11.95 -20.87 -6.53
N ARG A 97 -11.57 -19.76 -7.17
CA ARG A 97 -10.35 -19.03 -6.81
C ARG A 97 -10.63 -18.04 -5.69
N HIS A 98 -9.79 -18.06 -4.67
CA HIS A 98 -9.81 -17.14 -3.54
C HIS A 98 -8.49 -16.35 -3.48
N GLU A 99 -8.60 -15.02 -3.37
CA GLU A 99 -7.45 -14.15 -3.11
C GLU A 99 -7.17 -14.11 -1.59
N ARG A 100 -5.91 -14.12 -1.18
CA ARG A 100 -5.51 -14.23 0.24
C ARG A 100 -5.38 -12.90 0.97
N GLY A 101 -5.22 -11.81 0.24
CA GLY A 101 -4.88 -10.52 0.83
C GLY A 101 -5.66 -9.38 0.20
N PRO A 102 -5.09 -8.71 -0.81
CA PRO A 102 -5.70 -7.52 -1.38
C PRO A 102 -7.02 -7.85 -2.10
N SER A 103 -7.99 -6.98 -1.90
CA SER A 103 -9.31 -7.03 -2.54
C SER A 103 -9.69 -5.70 -3.21
N LEU A 104 -8.81 -4.69 -3.10
CA LEU A 104 -9.02 -3.33 -3.60
C LEU A 104 -7.74 -2.83 -4.27
N LEU A 105 -7.84 -2.44 -5.55
CA LEU A 105 -6.72 -1.85 -6.29
C LEU A 105 -6.99 -0.35 -6.49
N LEU A 106 -6.09 0.47 -5.95
CA LEU A 106 -6.08 1.93 -6.10
C LEU A 106 -4.80 2.34 -6.83
N LEU A 107 -4.76 3.58 -7.32
CA LEU A 107 -3.56 4.17 -7.94
C LEU A 107 -2.99 3.26 -9.05
N LYS A 108 -3.84 2.81 -9.98
CA LYS A 108 -3.46 1.84 -11.03
C LYS A 108 -2.15 2.21 -11.74
N ASP A 109 -1.90 3.50 -11.93
CA ASP A 109 -0.73 3.99 -12.67
C ASP A 109 0.57 3.59 -11.97
N VAL A 110 0.62 3.47 -10.64
CA VAL A 110 1.79 2.98 -9.90
C VAL A 110 2.19 1.57 -10.32
N TYR A 111 1.20 0.71 -10.60
CA TYR A 111 1.44 -0.65 -11.08
C TYR A 111 1.92 -0.65 -12.53
N LEU A 112 1.36 0.21 -13.37
CA LEU A 112 1.70 0.32 -14.78
C LEU A 112 3.06 0.99 -15.01
N ASP A 113 3.38 2.00 -14.20
CA ASP A 113 4.62 2.77 -14.29
C ASP A 113 5.84 1.92 -13.95
N LEU A 114 5.70 0.91 -13.07
CA LEU A 114 6.75 -0.09 -12.84
C LEU A 114 7.28 -0.69 -14.16
N PHE A 115 6.39 -1.09 -15.08
CA PHE A 115 6.79 -1.67 -16.36
C PHE A 115 7.48 -0.64 -17.25
N LYS A 116 6.97 0.59 -17.29
CA LYS A 116 7.57 1.68 -18.06
C LYS A 116 8.97 2.03 -17.56
N GLU A 117 9.15 2.08 -16.24
CA GLU A 117 10.42 2.38 -15.59
C GLU A 117 11.42 1.24 -15.77
N CYS A 118 10.94 0.00 -15.84
CA CYS A 118 11.73 -1.15 -16.22
C CYS A 118 11.82 -1.27 -17.75
N GLY A 119 12.53 -0.35 -18.40
CA GLY A 119 12.89 -0.48 -19.83
C GLY A 119 11.76 -0.21 -20.83
N GLY A 120 10.71 0.52 -20.45
CA GLY A 120 9.63 0.93 -21.35
C GLY A 120 8.65 -0.19 -21.71
N ARG A 121 8.54 -1.22 -20.86
CA ARG A 121 7.68 -2.38 -21.07
C ARG A 121 6.19 -2.04 -20.88
N ASP A 122 5.32 -2.80 -21.54
CA ASP A 122 3.86 -2.72 -21.35
C ASP A 122 3.41 -3.82 -20.38
N SER A 123 2.55 -3.48 -19.41
CA SER A 123 2.02 -4.45 -18.44
C SER A 123 1.22 -5.57 -19.11
N LYS A 124 0.61 -5.29 -20.27
CA LYS A 124 -0.17 -6.26 -21.03
C LYS A 124 0.66 -7.41 -21.58
N ASP A 125 1.94 -7.15 -21.91
CA ASP A 125 2.87 -8.19 -22.38
C ASP A 125 3.14 -9.23 -21.28
N PHE A 126 2.91 -8.87 -20.03
CA PHE A 126 3.05 -9.73 -18.84
C PHE A 126 1.70 -10.22 -18.29
N GLY A 127 0.60 -9.97 -19.01
CA GLY A 127 -0.75 -10.41 -18.64
C GLY A 127 -1.42 -9.59 -17.54
N LEU A 128 -0.94 -8.37 -17.26
CA LEU A 128 -1.60 -7.45 -16.33
C LEU A 128 -2.48 -6.45 -17.09
N GLU A 129 -3.79 -6.69 -17.02
CA GLU A 129 -4.84 -5.76 -17.44
C GLU A 129 -5.63 -5.32 -16.20
N ILE A 130 -5.90 -4.02 -16.09
CA ILE A 130 -6.55 -3.41 -14.93
C ILE A 130 -7.73 -2.58 -15.40
N ASP A 131 -8.93 -2.95 -14.97
CA ASP A 131 -10.19 -2.28 -15.31
C ASP A 131 -10.78 -1.55 -14.11
N GLN A 132 -11.53 -0.49 -14.39
CA GLN A 132 -12.21 0.29 -13.34
C GLN A 132 -13.55 -0.36 -12.99
N CYS A 133 -13.82 -0.50 -11.69
CA CYS A 133 -15.12 -0.92 -11.17
C CYS A 133 -16.14 0.22 -11.38
N LYS A 134 -17.31 -0.11 -11.95
CA LYS A 134 -18.40 0.85 -12.23
C LYS A 134 -19.75 0.27 -11.79
N PRO A 135 -20.38 0.75 -10.70
CA PRO A 135 -19.82 1.66 -9.69
C PRO A 135 -18.62 1.05 -8.94
N ALA A 136 -17.90 1.85 -8.17
CA ALA A 136 -16.75 1.40 -7.39
C ALA A 136 -17.15 0.33 -6.36
N TYR A 137 -18.23 0.57 -5.61
CA TYR A 137 -18.78 -0.39 -4.65
C TYR A 137 -20.23 -0.06 -4.24
N GLN A 138 -20.86 -1.00 -3.52
CA GLN A 138 -22.16 -0.83 -2.88
C GLN A 138 -21.98 -0.90 -1.35
N CYS A 139 -22.51 0.08 -0.64
CA CYS A 139 -22.65 0.03 0.81
C CYS A 139 -24.03 -0.49 1.18
N VAL A 140 -24.10 -1.44 2.10
CA VAL A 140 -25.33 -2.00 2.66
C VAL A 140 -25.38 -1.67 4.14
N PHE A 141 -26.44 -0.99 4.57
CA PHE A 141 -26.66 -0.58 5.96
C PHE A 141 -27.35 -1.69 6.76
N GLU A 142 -27.35 -1.56 8.09
CA GLU A 142 -27.94 -2.55 9.01
C GLU A 142 -29.43 -2.81 8.76
N ASP A 143 -30.17 -1.79 8.31
CA ASP A 143 -31.59 -1.91 7.98
C ASP A 143 -31.84 -2.47 6.57
N GLY A 144 -30.80 -2.92 5.87
CA GLY A 144 -30.87 -3.46 4.52
C GLY A 144 -30.97 -2.42 3.41
N GLU A 145 -31.02 -1.12 3.74
CA GLU A 145 -30.88 -0.08 2.71
C GLU A 145 -29.49 -0.15 2.08
N SER A 146 -29.37 0.20 0.80
CA SER A 146 -28.08 0.22 0.13
C SER A 146 -27.92 1.41 -0.81
N ILE A 147 -26.67 1.83 -0.97
CA ILE A 147 -26.28 2.95 -1.81
C ILE A 147 -25.01 2.59 -2.58
N MET A 148 -25.01 2.89 -3.88
CA MET A 148 -23.86 2.68 -4.76
C MET A 148 -22.99 3.93 -4.80
N LEU A 149 -21.67 3.77 -4.77
CA LEU A 149 -20.71 4.88 -4.74
C LEU A 149 -19.61 4.70 -5.80
N GLY A 150 -19.02 5.83 -6.20
CA GLY A 150 -17.87 5.89 -7.10
C GLY A 150 -18.26 5.69 -8.56
N PHE A 151 -18.66 6.78 -9.19
CA PHE A 151 -19.01 6.82 -10.60
C PHE A 151 -17.92 7.59 -11.35
N PRO A 152 -17.17 6.96 -12.27
CA PRO A 152 -16.26 7.71 -13.12
C PRO A 152 -17.06 8.65 -14.03
N ALA A 153 -16.50 9.82 -14.32
CA ALA A 153 -17.05 10.74 -15.30
C ALA A 153 -17.14 10.02 -16.66
N ASN A 154 -18.36 9.73 -17.09
CA ASN A 154 -18.63 8.95 -18.29
C ASN A 154 -19.92 9.41 -18.98
N ASP A 155 -19.96 9.29 -20.30
CA ASP A 155 -21.11 9.63 -21.15
C ASP A 155 -22.12 8.47 -21.28
N GLU A 156 -21.82 7.32 -20.66
CA GLU A 156 -22.73 6.18 -20.60
C GLU A 156 -24.00 6.52 -19.80
N LYS A 157 -25.15 6.55 -20.50
CA LYS A 157 -26.46 6.89 -19.94
C LYS A 157 -26.84 6.07 -18.71
N GLU A 158 -26.44 4.80 -18.66
CA GLU A 158 -26.73 3.91 -17.54
C GLU A 158 -25.99 4.33 -16.26
N LEU A 159 -24.69 4.67 -16.36
CA LEU A 159 -23.91 5.17 -15.23
C LEU A 159 -24.47 6.51 -14.72
N GLN A 160 -24.84 7.42 -15.62
CA GLN A 160 -25.46 8.69 -15.26
C GLN A 160 -26.79 8.50 -14.54
N ALA A 161 -27.61 7.52 -14.98
CA ALA A 161 -28.86 7.19 -14.31
C ALA A 161 -28.64 6.60 -12.91
N MET A 162 -27.63 5.73 -12.75
CA MET A 162 -27.26 5.18 -11.45
C MET A 162 -26.71 6.24 -10.50
N GLU A 163 -25.83 7.13 -10.99
CA GLU A 163 -25.32 8.25 -10.19
C GLU A 163 -26.47 9.16 -9.74
N LYS A 164 -27.38 9.53 -10.66
CA LYS A 164 -28.56 10.32 -10.30
C LYS A 164 -29.39 9.64 -9.21
N LYS A 165 -29.60 8.32 -9.31
CA LYS A 165 -30.32 7.55 -8.29
C LYS A 165 -29.60 7.61 -6.94
N THR A 166 -28.27 7.43 -6.90
CA THR A 166 -27.47 7.57 -5.68
C THR A 166 -27.64 8.96 -5.06
N ARG A 167 -27.61 10.02 -5.88
CA ARG A 167 -27.77 11.41 -5.40
C ARG A 167 -29.17 11.66 -4.85
N ASP A 168 -30.20 11.12 -5.50
CA ASP A 168 -31.58 11.18 -5.01
C ASP A 168 -31.72 10.43 -3.67
N GLN A 169 -31.04 9.29 -3.50
CA GLN A 169 -30.97 8.56 -2.23
C GLN A 169 -30.28 9.39 -1.14
N MET A 170 -29.15 10.03 -1.41
CA MET A 170 -28.49 10.91 -0.43
C MET A 170 -29.40 12.04 0.05
N ASN A 171 -30.20 12.63 -0.86
CA ASN A 171 -31.17 13.67 -0.51
C ASN A 171 -32.37 13.13 0.30
N SER A 172 -32.64 11.82 0.24
CA SER A 172 -33.65 11.17 1.08
C SER A 172 -33.13 10.84 2.48
N LEU A 173 -31.81 10.66 2.63
CA LEU A 173 -31.15 10.43 3.91
C LEU A 173 -31.08 11.69 4.76
N GLU A 174 -30.91 12.86 4.13
CA GLU A 174 -30.91 14.16 4.80
C GLU A 174 -31.12 15.33 3.82
N PRO A 175 -31.57 16.51 4.32
CA PRO A 175 -31.68 17.71 3.49
C PRO A 175 -30.36 18.06 2.81
N GLN A 176 -30.40 18.22 1.48
CA GLN A 176 -29.25 18.54 0.64
C GLN A 176 -28.10 17.54 0.73
N GLY A 177 -28.35 16.27 1.09
CA GLY A 177 -27.31 15.26 1.28
C GLY A 177 -26.35 15.10 0.09
N ALA A 178 -26.85 15.21 -1.15
CA ALA A 178 -25.99 15.13 -2.33
C ALA A 178 -25.06 16.35 -2.50
N GLU A 179 -25.52 17.55 -2.12
CA GLU A 179 -24.71 18.78 -2.17
C GLU A 179 -23.63 18.76 -1.07
N LYS A 180 -24.01 18.35 0.14
CA LYS A 180 -23.07 18.13 1.26
C LYS A 180 -22.00 17.09 0.90
N TRP A 181 -22.38 16.02 0.20
CA TRP A 181 -21.44 15.02 -0.30
C TRP A 181 -20.45 15.61 -1.31
N ASP A 182 -20.90 16.45 -2.25
CA ASP A 182 -20.01 17.11 -3.19
C ASP A 182 -19.01 18.04 -2.47
N ASP A 183 -19.46 18.78 -1.46
CA ASP A 183 -18.59 19.67 -0.69
C ASP A 183 -17.56 18.91 0.15
N TYR A 184 -17.96 17.77 0.71
CA TYR A 184 -17.04 16.82 1.33
C TYR A 184 -15.98 16.33 0.34
N MET A 185 -16.41 15.87 -0.85
CA MET A 185 -15.51 15.38 -1.89
C MET A 185 -14.56 16.46 -2.44
N LYS A 186 -14.99 17.73 -2.52
CA LYS A 186 -14.10 18.85 -2.88
C LYS A 186 -13.03 19.06 -1.81
N SER A 187 -13.40 18.98 -0.54
CA SER A 187 -12.46 19.13 0.58
C SER A 187 -11.41 18.00 0.56
N THR A 188 -11.84 16.76 0.38
CA THR A 188 -10.94 15.60 0.34
C THR A 188 -10.06 15.58 -0.92
N ALA A 189 -10.59 16.02 -2.06
CA ALA A 189 -9.81 16.22 -3.28
C ALA A 189 -8.69 17.25 -3.08
N ALA A 190 -8.97 18.36 -2.39
CA ALA A 190 -7.95 19.35 -2.07
C ALA A 190 -6.86 18.79 -1.11
N PHE A 191 -7.22 17.88 -0.22
CA PHE A 191 -6.25 17.15 0.60
C PHE A 191 -5.37 16.24 -0.27
N LEU A 192 -5.96 15.54 -1.23
CA LEU A 192 -5.23 14.67 -2.16
C LEU A 192 -4.28 15.47 -3.08
N ASP A 193 -4.73 16.58 -3.65
CA ASP A 193 -3.92 17.42 -4.55
C ASP A 193 -2.71 18.04 -3.83
N CYS A 194 -2.85 18.34 -2.53
CA CYS A 194 -1.73 18.73 -1.69
C CYS A 194 -0.89 17.53 -1.22
N GLY A 195 -1.53 16.39 -0.97
CA GLY A 195 -0.93 15.19 -0.39
C GLY A 195 0.00 14.46 -1.37
N LEU A 196 -0.50 14.16 -2.56
CA LEU A 196 0.14 13.28 -3.54
C LEU A 196 1.49 13.85 -4.05
N PRO A 197 1.60 15.13 -4.49
CA PRO A 197 2.86 15.67 -5.00
C PRO A 197 3.91 15.92 -3.91
N ASN A 198 3.47 16.31 -2.71
CA ASN A 198 4.36 16.74 -1.63
C ASN A 198 4.84 15.58 -0.74
N PHE A 199 4.12 14.45 -0.69
CA PHE A 199 4.42 13.35 0.24
C PHE A 199 4.62 11.99 -0.42
N ILE A 200 4.14 11.75 -1.66
CA ILE A 200 4.26 10.46 -2.35
C ILE A 200 5.19 10.57 -3.57
N GLU A 201 5.08 11.63 -4.37
CA GLU A 201 5.88 11.80 -5.60
C GLU A 201 7.21 12.55 -5.38
N GLU A 202 7.61 12.83 -4.14
CA GLU A 202 8.84 13.54 -3.74
C GLU A 202 9.23 14.78 -4.58
N ARG A 203 8.25 15.49 -5.14
CA ARG A 203 8.49 16.84 -5.63
C ARG A 203 8.45 17.78 -4.44
N LEU A 204 9.58 17.96 -3.76
CA LEU A 204 9.84 19.11 -2.87
C LEU A 204 9.90 20.43 -3.67
N ALA A 205 9.03 20.60 -4.65
CA ALA A 205 8.71 21.89 -5.19
C ALA A 205 7.83 22.58 -4.14
N ILE A 206 8.34 23.63 -3.52
CA ILE A 206 7.54 24.56 -2.73
C ILE A 206 6.52 25.18 -3.70
N ALA A 207 5.38 24.52 -3.89
CA ALA A 207 4.29 25.03 -4.72
C ALA A 207 3.51 26.10 -3.92
N PRO A 208 3.01 27.14 -4.60
CA PRO A 208 2.55 28.37 -3.96
C PRO A 208 1.20 28.13 -3.27
N PHE A 209 1.18 28.23 -1.94
CA PHE A 209 0.01 28.17 -1.06
C PHE A 209 -0.84 26.87 -1.17
N PRO A 210 -0.85 26.00 -0.14
CA PRO A 210 -1.59 24.74 -0.19
C PRO A 210 -3.08 24.95 -0.50
N SER A 211 -3.61 24.29 -1.54
CA SER A 211 -5.02 24.39 -1.95
C SER A 211 -6.00 24.04 -0.82
N PHE A 212 -5.60 23.18 0.12
CA PHE A 212 -6.37 22.88 1.32
C PHE A 212 -6.64 24.12 2.19
N ILE A 213 -5.77 25.15 2.17
CA ILE A 213 -5.99 26.40 2.92
C ILE A 213 -7.12 27.19 2.28
N ASN A 214 -7.20 27.21 0.96
CA ASN A 214 -8.30 27.89 0.26
C ASN A 214 -9.65 27.22 0.58
N GLU A 215 -9.71 25.89 0.52
CA GLU A 215 -10.93 25.14 0.87
C GLU A 215 -11.25 25.24 2.36
N ALA A 216 -10.26 25.17 3.25
CA ALA A 216 -10.45 25.40 4.67
C ALA A 216 -10.99 26.82 4.93
N VAL A 217 -10.46 27.86 4.28
CA VAL A 217 -10.94 29.25 4.45
C VAL A 217 -12.36 29.43 3.91
N LYS A 218 -12.68 28.89 2.72
CA LYS A 218 -14.05 28.92 2.16
C LYS A 218 -15.05 28.21 3.08
N GLY A 219 -14.64 27.10 3.68
CA GLY A 219 -15.42 26.34 4.67
C GLY A 219 -15.34 26.90 6.09
N ASN A 220 -14.83 28.11 6.32
CA ASN A 220 -14.66 28.73 7.65
C ASN A 220 -13.90 27.83 8.67
N PHE A 221 -12.83 27.21 8.21
CA PHE A 221 -11.95 26.25 8.89
C PHE A 221 -12.63 24.96 9.37
N LYS A 222 -13.84 24.66 8.88
CA LYS A 222 -14.53 23.40 9.17
C LYS A 222 -13.77 22.19 8.61
N SER A 223 -13.34 22.26 7.35
CA SER A 223 -12.55 21.21 6.66
C SER A 223 -11.04 21.27 6.97
N TRP A 224 -10.64 21.53 8.21
CA TRP A 224 -9.22 21.63 8.55
C TRP A 224 -8.55 20.22 8.59
N PRO A 225 -7.43 19.98 7.86
CA PRO A 225 -6.86 18.64 7.70
C PRO A 225 -6.44 17.93 9.01
N LEU A 226 -6.11 18.71 10.06
CA LEU A 226 -5.65 18.18 11.34
C LEU A 226 -6.75 18.06 12.40
N LYS A 227 -7.99 18.43 12.09
CA LYS A 227 -9.12 18.12 12.97
C LYS A 227 -9.35 16.60 12.99
N PRO A 228 -9.89 16.03 14.08
CA PRO A 228 -10.44 14.69 14.05
C PRO A 228 -11.41 14.55 12.88
N HIS A 229 -11.29 13.46 12.10
CA HIS A 229 -12.15 13.29 10.93
C HIS A 229 -13.62 13.25 11.35
N SER A 230 -13.98 12.58 12.46
CA SER A 230 -15.36 12.57 12.97
C SER A 230 -15.93 13.96 13.17
N SER A 231 -15.17 14.92 13.72
CA SER A 231 -15.66 16.29 13.94
C SER A 231 -15.99 17.00 12.62
N VAL A 232 -15.22 16.76 11.56
CA VAL A 232 -15.54 17.31 10.23
C VAL A 232 -16.82 16.68 9.69
N LEU A 233 -16.99 15.37 9.88
CA LEU A 233 -18.19 14.66 9.43
C LEU A 233 -19.45 15.07 10.21
N ASP A 234 -19.35 15.28 11.52
CA ASP A 234 -20.44 15.75 12.38
C ASP A 234 -20.86 17.19 12.02
N GLU A 235 -19.90 18.04 11.64
CA GLU A 235 -20.15 19.40 11.16
C GLU A 235 -20.74 19.43 9.73
N THR A 236 -20.58 18.36 8.94
CA THR A 236 -20.99 18.29 7.52
C THR A 236 -22.31 17.57 7.31
N PHE A 237 -22.50 16.42 7.96
CA PHE A 237 -23.63 15.51 7.79
C PHE A 237 -24.46 15.40 9.07
N GLU A 238 -25.77 15.29 8.94
CA GLU A 238 -26.73 15.05 10.01
C GLU A 238 -27.05 13.57 10.16
N SER A 239 -27.14 12.87 9.04
CA SER A 239 -27.44 11.44 8.93
C SER A 239 -26.25 10.57 9.31
N ASP A 240 -26.48 9.63 10.22
CA ASP A 240 -25.47 8.64 10.61
C ASP A 240 -25.03 7.78 9.43
N LYS A 241 -25.93 7.51 8.47
CA LYS A 241 -25.60 6.78 7.24
C LYS A 241 -24.61 7.58 6.39
N MET A 242 -24.82 8.88 6.19
CA MET A 242 -23.90 9.72 5.42
C MET A 242 -22.52 9.83 6.11
N ARG A 243 -22.48 9.94 7.45
CA ARG A 243 -21.23 9.89 8.22
C ARG A 243 -20.51 8.54 8.08
N ALA A 244 -21.25 7.43 8.08
CA ALA A 244 -20.69 6.10 7.88
C ALA A 244 -20.06 5.97 6.48
N LEU A 245 -20.73 6.47 5.43
CA LEU A 245 -20.18 6.47 4.07
C LEU A 245 -18.87 7.25 3.96
N ALA A 246 -18.77 8.41 4.62
CA ALA A 246 -17.60 9.28 4.56
C ALA A 246 -16.44 8.86 5.50
N SER A 247 -16.72 8.04 6.52
CA SER A 247 -15.70 7.57 7.47
C SER A 247 -15.10 6.21 7.14
N PHE A 248 -15.69 5.47 6.20
CA PHE A 248 -15.29 4.11 5.84
C PHE A 248 -13.79 3.96 5.56
N GLN A 249 -13.20 4.91 4.83
CA GLN A 249 -11.79 4.87 4.43
C GLN A 249 -10.82 5.06 5.61
N ASN A 250 -11.27 5.51 6.78
CA ASN A 250 -10.41 5.54 7.98
C ASN A 250 -9.96 4.14 8.40
N LEU A 251 -10.70 3.09 8.01
CA LEU A 251 -10.31 1.70 8.26
C LEU A 251 -9.00 1.31 7.56
N TYR A 252 -8.64 1.97 6.45
CA TYR A 252 -7.48 1.60 5.65
C TYR A 252 -6.17 1.96 6.35
N VAL A 253 -6.23 2.94 7.24
CA VAL A 253 -5.08 3.39 8.04
C VAL A 253 -5.05 2.78 9.43
N GLY A 254 -6.02 1.91 9.76
CA GLY A 254 -6.08 1.23 11.07
C GLY A 254 -6.29 2.17 12.26
N LEU A 255 -6.76 3.40 12.02
CA LEU A 255 -6.98 4.42 13.04
C LEU A 255 -8.46 4.54 13.39
N GLU A 256 -8.73 4.89 14.64
CA GLU A 256 -10.09 5.14 15.12
C GLU A 256 -10.63 6.43 14.48
N PRO A 257 -11.83 6.43 13.90
CA PRO A 257 -12.37 7.64 13.26
C PRO A 257 -12.79 8.72 14.28
N TYR A 258 -13.08 8.31 15.52
CA TYR A 258 -13.68 9.16 16.55
C TYR A 258 -12.65 9.98 17.32
N ALA A 259 -13.00 11.23 17.57
CA ALA A 259 -12.28 12.09 18.50
C ALA A 259 -12.26 11.47 19.91
N ASN A 260 -11.07 11.32 20.47
CA ASN A 260 -10.91 10.94 21.87
C ASN A 260 -10.78 12.20 22.73
N GLU A 261 -11.86 12.60 23.39
CA GLU A 261 -11.92 13.81 24.22
C GLU A 261 -10.95 13.78 25.42
N ASN A 262 -10.54 12.59 25.85
CA ASN A 262 -9.59 12.41 26.95
C ASN A 262 -8.12 12.54 26.51
N GLN A 263 -7.86 12.82 25.23
CA GLN A 263 -6.51 12.91 24.66
C GLN A 263 -6.25 14.25 23.99
N ILE A 264 -4.99 14.71 24.05
CA ILE A 264 -4.55 15.96 23.44
C ILE A 264 -4.88 15.95 21.94
N ALA A 265 -5.45 17.05 21.45
CA ALA A 265 -5.90 17.19 20.06
C ALA A 265 -6.91 16.13 19.61
N GLY A 266 -7.75 15.63 20.54
CA GLY A 266 -8.81 14.67 20.21
C GLY A 266 -8.30 13.30 19.81
N GLY A 267 -7.09 12.92 20.24
CA GLY A 267 -6.46 11.64 19.90
C GLY A 267 -5.73 11.59 18.56
N VAL A 268 -5.78 12.66 17.76
CA VAL A 268 -5.19 12.73 16.39
C VAL A 268 -3.67 12.49 16.37
N ILE A 269 -2.99 12.72 17.49
CA ILE A 269 -1.54 12.52 17.62
C ILE A 269 -1.19 11.04 17.87
N ARG A 270 -2.15 10.20 18.29
CA ARG A 270 -1.86 8.83 18.75
C ARG A 270 -2.76 7.75 18.15
N LYS A 271 -4.08 7.95 18.10
CA LYS A 271 -5.05 6.88 17.79
C LYS A 271 -6.15 7.30 16.81
N THR A 272 -6.45 8.59 16.72
CA THR A 272 -7.57 9.09 15.92
C THR A 272 -7.14 9.49 14.52
N ALA A 273 -7.95 9.16 13.52
CA ALA A 273 -7.75 9.57 12.14
C ALA A 273 -7.93 11.10 11.98
N PRO A 274 -6.89 11.87 11.59
CA PRO A 274 -7.07 13.24 11.11
C PRO A 274 -7.91 13.30 9.83
N ALA A 275 -8.62 14.41 9.63
CA ALA A 275 -9.47 14.66 8.47
C ALA A 275 -8.73 14.59 7.12
N VAL A 276 -7.41 14.79 7.11
CA VAL A 276 -6.57 14.60 5.92
C VAL A 276 -6.73 13.21 5.30
N PHE A 277 -7.04 12.18 6.10
CA PHE A 277 -7.27 10.82 5.60
C PHE A 277 -8.54 10.67 4.76
N GLY A 278 -9.44 11.67 4.78
CA GLY A 278 -10.50 11.77 3.78
C GLY A 278 -9.97 11.78 2.34
N LEU A 279 -8.68 12.10 2.10
CA LEU A 279 -8.04 11.96 0.79
C LEU A 279 -8.20 10.56 0.18
N LEU A 280 -8.35 9.51 0.99
CA LEU A 280 -8.56 8.14 0.51
C LEU A 280 -9.91 8.02 -0.21
N ALA A 281 -10.95 8.67 0.31
CA ALA A 281 -12.23 8.75 -0.38
C ALA A 281 -12.08 9.48 -1.73
N ALA A 282 -11.21 10.50 -1.82
CA ALA A 282 -10.90 11.13 -3.10
C ALA A 282 -10.10 10.21 -4.04
N ILE A 283 -9.18 9.38 -3.54
CA ILE A 283 -8.47 8.38 -4.36
C ILE A 283 -9.46 7.36 -4.94
N GLU A 284 -10.50 6.99 -4.20
CA GLU A 284 -11.47 5.97 -4.61
C GLU A 284 -12.60 6.52 -5.50
N LEU A 285 -13.15 7.68 -5.13
CA LEU A 285 -14.46 8.12 -5.59
C LEU A 285 -14.44 9.41 -6.41
N HIS A 286 -13.27 10.04 -6.60
CA HIS A 286 -13.23 11.31 -7.31
C HIS A 286 -13.68 11.14 -8.77
N PRO A 287 -14.78 11.78 -9.19
CA PRO A 287 -15.44 11.44 -10.45
C PRO A 287 -14.61 11.79 -11.68
N THR A 288 -13.83 12.88 -11.62
CA THR A 288 -13.12 13.41 -12.80
C THR A 288 -11.62 13.13 -12.81
N ASN A 289 -11.05 12.58 -11.73
CA ASN A 289 -9.62 12.32 -11.67
C ASN A 289 -9.38 10.91 -12.22
N LYS A 290 -8.76 10.81 -13.40
CA LYS A 290 -8.53 9.52 -14.08
C LYS A 290 -7.57 8.59 -13.33
N ARG A 291 -6.80 9.13 -12.39
CA ARG A 291 -5.92 8.36 -11.49
C ARG A 291 -6.68 7.83 -10.26
N ALA A 292 -7.84 8.42 -9.96
CA ALA A 292 -8.74 7.98 -8.93
C ALA A 292 -9.73 6.94 -9.47
N GLY A 293 -10.19 6.07 -8.59
CA GLY A 293 -11.07 4.97 -8.90
C GLY A 293 -10.73 3.73 -8.09
N VAL A 294 -11.73 2.88 -7.95
CA VAL A 294 -11.52 1.48 -7.56
C VAL A 294 -11.34 0.66 -8.82
N PHE A 295 -10.28 -0.13 -8.85
CA PHE A 295 -9.92 -0.96 -9.98
C PHE A 295 -9.87 -2.44 -9.57
N ALA A 296 -9.98 -3.30 -10.57
CA ALA A 296 -9.81 -4.73 -10.43
C ALA A 296 -8.87 -5.23 -11.55
N PRO A 297 -7.83 -6.00 -11.20
CA PRO A 297 -7.01 -6.65 -12.21
C PRO A 297 -7.79 -7.82 -12.83
N ILE A 298 -7.78 -7.91 -14.16
CA ILE A 298 -8.45 -8.99 -14.89
C ILE A 298 -7.75 -10.30 -14.57
N GLY A 299 -8.54 -11.28 -14.11
CA GLY A 299 -7.99 -12.54 -13.60
C GLY A 299 -7.63 -12.51 -12.11
N GLY A 300 -7.95 -11.44 -11.37
CA GLY A 300 -7.75 -11.34 -9.92
C GLY A 300 -6.35 -10.89 -9.54
N PHE A 301 -6.11 -10.70 -8.24
CA PHE A 301 -4.85 -10.13 -7.73
C PHE A 301 -3.63 -11.00 -8.01
N GLN A 302 -3.82 -12.31 -8.20
CA GLN A 302 -2.76 -13.19 -8.70
C GLN A 302 -2.13 -12.71 -10.03
N SER A 303 -2.89 -12.04 -10.90
CA SER A 303 -2.33 -11.50 -12.15
C SER A 303 -1.26 -10.43 -11.89
N VAL A 304 -1.38 -9.64 -10.81
CA VAL A 304 -0.39 -8.63 -10.42
C VAL A 304 0.93 -9.31 -10.02
N SER A 305 0.87 -10.30 -9.14
CA SER A 305 2.06 -11.01 -8.68
C SER A 305 2.75 -11.77 -9.81
N LYS A 306 1.98 -12.45 -10.69
CA LYS A 306 2.51 -13.14 -11.86
C LYS A 306 3.14 -12.18 -12.88
N ALA A 307 2.52 -11.03 -13.12
CA ALA A 307 3.08 -10.06 -14.05
C ALA A 307 4.38 -9.44 -13.52
N PHE A 308 4.45 -9.16 -12.21
CA PHE A 308 5.67 -8.65 -11.58
C PHE A 308 6.78 -9.70 -11.53
N GLU A 309 6.44 -10.97 -11.30
CA GLU A 309 7.37 -12.10 -11.42
C GLU A 309 7.91 -12.21 -12.87
N GLY A 310 7.02 -12.13 -13.87
CA GLY A 310 7.40 -12.13 -15.27
C GLY A 310 8.33 -10.97 -15.62
N LEU A 311 8.00 -9.76 -15.15
CA LEU A 311 8.82 -8.57 -15.33
C LEU A 311 10.20 -8.74 -14.70
N ALA A 312 10.28 -9.23 -13.46
CA ALA A 312 11.56 -9.44 -12.77
C ALA A 312 12.44 -10.43 -13.54
N ASN A 313 11.88 -11.56 -14.00
CA ASN A 313 12.61 -12.53 -14.82
C ASN A 313 13.09 -11.91 -16.15
N ASP A 314 12.24 -11.12 -16.82
CA ASP A 314 12.59 -10.46 -18.08
C ASP A 314 13.68 -9.37 -17.90
N CYS A 315 13.76 -8.77 -16.70
CA CYS A 315 14.86 -7.89 -16.32
C CYS A 315 16.15 -8.64 -15.96
N GLY A 316 16.14 -9.98 -15.92
CA GLY A 316 17.32 -10.80 -15.59
C GLY A 316 17.49 -11.14 -14.11
N VAL A 317 16.45 -10.96 -13.28
CA VAL A 317 16.47 -11.39 -11.87
C VAL A 317 16.43 -12.92 -11.79
N GLU A 318 17.34 -13.51 -11.01
CA GLU A 318 17.31 -14.93 -10.69
C GLU A 318 16.40 -15.18 -9.48
N ILE A 319 15.20 -15.69 -9.72
CA ILE A 319 14.25 -16.02 -8.65
C ILE A 319 14.46 -17.46 -8.17
N GLN A 320 14.79 -17.62 -6.89
CA GLN A 320 14.94 -18.92 -6.23
C GLN A 320 13.80 -19.13 -5.23
N TYR A 321 12.92 -20.08 -5.55
CA TYR A 321 11.78 -20.49 -4.72
C TYR A 321 12.18 -21.58 -3.72
N GLY A 322 11.36 -21.80 -2.68
CA GLY A 322 11.66 -22.76 -1.62
C GLY A 322 12.86 -22.39 -0.74
N LYS A 323 13.35 -21.14 -0.83
CA LYS A 323 14.50 -20.62 -0.08
C LYS A 323 14.03 -19.78 1.09
N THR A 324 13.92 -20.40 2.26
CA THR A 324 13.58 -19.69 3.50
C THR A 324 14.82 -19.02 4.07
N VAL A 325 14.95 -17.70 3.93
CA VAL A 325 16.04 -16.95 4.58
C VAL A 325 15.88 -17.02 6.10
N THR A 326 16.96 -17.43 6.78
CA THR A 326 17.01 -17.63 8.24
C THR A 326 17.92 -16.63 8.94
N SER A 327 18.90 -16.06 8.25
CA SER A 327 19.75 -15.00 8.78
C SER A 327 20.32 -14.12 7.66
N ILE A 328 20.45 -12.82 7.91
CA ILE A 328 21.11 -11.83 7.05
C ILE A 328 22.38 -11.36 7.77
N GLN A 329 23.52 -11.42 7.08
CA GLN A 329 24.84 -11.01 7.55
C GLN A 329 25.43 -9.95 6.60
N GLU A 330 26.56 -9.35 6.98
CA GLU A 330 27.19 -8.29 6.17
C GLU A 330 27.68 -8.80 4.80
N ASP A 331 28.05 -10.07 4.68
CA ASP A 331 28.63 -10.69 3.49
C ASP A 331 27.68 -11.63 2.75
N GLY A 332 26.43 -11.76 3.19
CA GLY A 332 25.49 -12.71 2.59
C GLY A 332 24.25 -13.01 3.42
N VAL A 333 23.50 -13.99 2.93
CA VAL A 333 22.28 -14.49 3.56
C VAL A 333 22.34 -16.00 3.72
N TRP A 334 21.95 -16.49 4.90
CA TRP A 334 21.72 -17.90 5.16
C TRP A 334 20.28 -18.24 4.83
N CYS A 335 20.07 -19.32 4.09
CA CYS A 335 18.75 -19.84 3.78
C CYS A 335 18.66 -21.35 4.04
N THR A 336 17.48 -21.78 4.48
CA THR A 336 17.05 -23.18 4.38
C THR A 336 16.43 -23.38 3.01
N ASP A 337 17.01 -24.30 2.26
CA ASP A 337 16.51 -24.77 0.98
C ASP A 337 15.74 -26.06 1.20
N THR A 338 14.45 -26.03 0.91
CA THR A 338 13.57 -27.19 1.00
C THR A 338 13.39 -27.75 -0.41
N ASP A 339 14.14 -28.80 -0.74
CA ASP A 339 14.00 -29.54 -1.99
C ASP A 339 13.42 -30.94 -1.75
N SER A 340 13.28 -31.73 -2.81
CA SER A 340 12.74 -33.11 -2.71
C SER A 340 13.62 -34.05 -1.88
N ASP A 341 14.88 -33.69 -1.64
CA ASP A 341 15.89 -34.52 -0.97
C ASP A 341 16.07 -34.14 0.51
N GLY A 342 15.41 -33.06 0.98
CA GLY A 342 15.33 -32.67 2.39
C GLY A 342 15.52 -31.17 2.62
N GLU A 343 15.77 -30.80 3.87
CA GLU A 343 16.14 -29.43 4.23
C GLU A 343 17.67 -29.30 4.30
N ARG A 344 18.23 -28.37 3.53
CA ARG A 344 19.66 -28.03 3.59
C ARG A 344 19.87 -26.55 3.87
N THR A 345 20.87 -26.25 4.70
CA THR A 345 21.29 -24.87 4.94
C THR A 345 22.30 -24.45 3.88
N VAL A 346 22.04 -23.35 3.20
CA VAL A 346 22.86 -22.79 2.12
C VAL A 346 23.23 -21.35 2.49
N PHE A 347 24.48 -20.97 2.24
CA PHE A 347 24.92 -19.58 2.32
C PHE A 347 24.95 -18.99 0.91
N VAL A 348 24.32 -17.83 0.74
CA VAL A 348 24.31 -17.07 -0.51
C VAL A 348 25.14 -15.80 -0.27
N PRO A 349 26.37 -15.70 -0.81
CA PRO A 349 27.20 -14.51 -0.65
C PRO A 349 26.61 -13.34 -1.43
N THR A 350 26.53 -12.16 -0.81
CA THR A 350 25.91 -10.96 -1.38
C THR A 350 26.62 -9.72 -0.89
N ASP A 351 26.79 -8.72 -1.75
CA ASP A 351 27.33 -7.41 -1.38
C ASP A 351 26.25 -6.49 -0.79
N ILE A 352 24.99 -6.69 -1.18
CA ILE A 352 23.84 -5.91 -0.72
C ILE A 352 22.65 -6.85 -0.51
N THR A 353 21.93 -6.67 0.60
CA THR A 353 20.66 -7.35 0.86
C THR A 353 19.54 -6.34 1.03
N VAL A 354 18.46 -6.51 0.26
CA VAL A 354 17.19 -5.80 0.44
C VAL A 354 16.19 -6.76 1.06
N CYS A 355 15.70 -6.44 2.27
CA CYS A 355 14.75 -7.28 2.97
C CYS A 355 13.32 -6.77 2.79
N ASN A 356 12.46 -7.57 2.13
CA ASN A 356 11.04 -7.31 1.93
C ASN A 356 10.16 -8.10 2.93
N ALA A 357 10.76 -8.63 4.00
CA ALA A 357 10.02 -9.23 5.12
C ALA A 357 9.52 -8.14 6.08
N ASP A 358 8.52 -8.47 6.90
CA ASP A 358 7.98 -7.52 7.89
C ASP A 358 9.08 -7.03 8.83
N LEU A 359 9.15 -5.72 9.08
CA LEU A 359 10.26 -5.08 9.79
C LEU A 359 10.53 -5.68 11.20
N PRO A 360 9.52 -5.96 12.05
CA PRO A 360 9.76 -6.62 13.34
C PRO A 360 10.39 -8.00 13.15
N PHE A 361 9.83 -8.81 12.25
CA PHE A 361 10.35 -10.14 11.95
C PHE A 361 11.79 -10.10 11.40
N ALA A 362 12.06 -9.21 10.44
CA ALA A 362 13.39 -9.03 9.87
C ALA A 362 14.41 -8.64 10.95
N THR A 363 14.06 -7.71 11.83
CA THR A 363 14.96 -7.20 12.87
C THR A 363 15.24 -8.26 13.93
N GLU A 364 14.20 -8.88 14.49
CA GLU A 364 14.34 -9.82 15.60
C GLU A 364 14.84 -11.20 15.16
N THR A 365 14.45 -11.66 13.97
CA THR A 365 14.73 -13.04 13.53
C THR A 365 15.87 -13.13 12.53
N LEU A 366 15.88 -12.28 11.50
CA LEU A 366 16.84 -12.40 10.41
C LEU A 366 18.17 -11.69 10.72
N ILE A 367 18.11 -10.51 11.35
CA ILE A 367 19.29 -9.68 11.63
C ILE A 367 19.91 -9.99 12.99
N LYS A 368 19.15 -9.92 14.09
CA LYS A 368 19.71 -10.10 15.45
C LYS A 368 20.29 -11.49 15.71
N ASN A 369 19.65 -12.55 15.21
CA ASN A 369 20.19 -13.92 15.35
C ASN A 369 21.51 -14.13 14.59
N GLY A 370 21.83 -13.27 13.61
CA GLY A 370 23.12 -13.26 12.93
C GLY A 370 24.27 -12.73 13.80
N MET A 371 23.96 -12.01 14.89
CA MET A 371 24.95 -11.40 15.79
C MET A 371 25.24 -12.21 17.06
N SER A 372 24.47 -13.26 17.33
CA SER A 372 24.66 -14.13 18.50
C SER A 372 25.33 -15.45 18.11
N ASN A 373 26.59 -15.62 18.52
CA ASN A 373 27.24 -16.93 18.54
C ASN A 373 26.48 -17.85 19.52
N GLU A 374 26.05 -18.99 18.99
CA GLU A 374 25.53 -20.17 19.68
C GLU A 374 24.15 -20.08 20.39
N ALA A 375 23.34 -21.11 20.09
CA ALA A 375 22.23 -21.63 20.89
C ALA A 375 20.89 -20.88 20.91
N ASP A 376 20.18 -20.78 19.77
CA ASP A 376 18.72 -20.93 19.78
C ASP A 376 18.14 -21.35 18.40
N LYS A 377 18.43 -22.58 17.95
CA LYS A 377 18.02 -23.09 16.63
C LYS A 377 16.63 -23.75 16.57
N SER A 378 15.73 -23.54 17.54
CA SER A 378 14.51 -24.38 17.61
C SER A 378 13.18 -23.71 17.92
N SER A 379 13.07 -22.38 17.93
CA SER A 379 11.75 -21.75 18.03
C SER A 379 11.47 -20.85 16.84
N GLN A 380 10.49 -21.23 16.02
CA GLN A 380 9.68 -20.24 15.33
C GLN A 380 8.97 -19.41 16.42
N ARG A 381 9.68 -18.43 16.99
CA ARG A 381 9.03 -17.40 17.79
C ARG A 381 8.25 -16.54 16.82
N TYR A 382 6.96 -16.83 16.69
CA TYR A 382 6.02 -15.82 16.26
C TYR A 382 6.09 -14.69 17.28
N ASP A 383 6.78 -13.62 16.88
CA ASP A 383 6.93 -12.37 17.61
C ASP A 383 5.58 -11.61 17.62
N TRP A 384 4.68 -12.02 18.50
CA TRP A 384 3.67 -11.10 19.00
C TRP A 384 4.28 -10.37 20.20
N ASN A 385 4.99 -9.28 19.93
CA ASN A 385 5.41 -8.32 20.94
C ASN A 385 4.35 -7.23 21.08
N ASP A 386 3.43 -7.41 22.04
CA ASP A 386 2.36 -6.45 22.38
C ASP A 386 2.86 -5.09 22.92
N LYS A 387 4.19 -4.85 22.91
CA LYS A 387 4.78 -3.54 23.29
C LYS A 387 4.77 -2.53 22.14
N PHE A 388 4.36 -2.92 20.94
CA PHE A 388 4.18 -1.97 19.85
C PHE A 388 2.88 -1.17 20.06
N ASP A 389 3.00 0.15 20.13
CA ASP A 389 1.89 1.10 20.31
C ASP A 389 0.95 1.22 19.08
N PHE A 390 1.11 0.35 18.07
CA PHE A 390 0.35 0.36 16.82
C PHE A 390 -0.33 -0.98 16.55
N SER A 391 -1.55 -0.93 16.00
CA SER A 391 -2.32 -2.10 15.61
C SER A 391 -1.89 -2.59 14.22
N SER A 392 -1.87 -3.92 14.04
CA SER A 392 -2.05 -4.52 12.72
C SER A 392 -3.54 -4.86 12.59
N GLY A 393 -4.21 -4.24 11.61
CA GLY A 393 -5.62 -4.54 11.33
C GLY A 393 -5.74 -5.86 10.58
N LEU A 394 -6.39 -6.85 11.18
CA LEU A 394 -6.89 -8.03 10.46
C LEU A 394 -8.34 -7.75 10.05
N ILE A 395 -8.60 -7.64 8.75
CA ILE A 395 -9.96 -7.64 8.23
C ILE A 395 -10.38 -9.10 8.06
N ALA A 396 -11.16 -9.61 9.00
CA ALA A 396 -11.80 -10.92 8.90
C ALA A 396 -13.29 -10.72 8.59
N PHE A 397 -13.73 -11.16 7.41
CA PHE A 397 -15.15 -11.28 7.10
C PHE A 397 -15.68 -12.56 7.74
N HIS A 398 -16.53 -12.44 8.76
CA HIS A 398 -17.39 -13.53 9.18
C HIS A 398 -18.73 -13.38 8.43
N TRP A 399 -19.02 -14.34 7.56
CA TRP A 399 -20.34 -14.52 6.95
C TRP A 399 -21.28 -15.22 7.90
#